data_AF-A0A497KYA2-F1
#
_entry.id   AF-A0A497KYA2-F1
#
_cell.length_a   1.000
_cell.length_b   1.000
_cell.length_c   1.000
_cell.angle_alpha   90.00
_cell.angle_beta   90.00
_cell.angle_gamma   90.00
#
_symmetry.space_group_name_H-M   'P 1'
#
loop_
_entity.id
_entity.type
_entity.pdbx_description
1 polymer ?
#
loop_
_entity_poly.entity_id
_entity_poly.type
_entity_poly.pdbx_seq_one_letter_code
_entity_poly.pdbx_strand_id
1 'polypeptide(L)'
;MRIRRRPLILGLYLDELALLAVCLLLDFIEYLIPPLLAPMVGDILDFVGLVFAVLAFSWLGFITLLELIPGFDVLPSFTITWFTWYLMRERRLEAELERELERWK
;
A
#
# COMPACT_ATOMS: atom_id res chain seq x y z
N MET A 1 -17.39 -25.19 8.40
CA MET A 1 -16.07 -24.55 8.23
C MET A 1 -16.00 -23.31 9.12
N ARG A 2 -15.19 -23.35 10.18
CA ARG A 2 -15.00 -22.21 11.09
C ARG A 2 -13.81 -21.43 10.57
N ILE A 3 -14.05 -20.32 9.86
CA ILE A 3 -13.01 -19.41 9.40
C ILE A 3 -12.34 -18.84 10.66
N ARG A 4 -11.20 -19.41 11.04
CA ARG A 4 -10.39 -18.92 12.16
C ARG A 4 -9.66 -17.69 11.67
N ARG A 5 -10.36 -16.54 11.66
CA ARG A 5 -9.74 -15.24 11.40
C ARG A 5 -8.66 -15.01 12.46
N ARG A 6 -7.39 -15.15 12.09
CA ARG A 6 -6.30 -14.60 12.89
C ARG A 6 -6.52 -13.07 12.91
N PRO A 7 -6.31 -12.39 14.04
CA PRO A 7 -6.38 -10.94 14.05
C PRO A 7 -5.33 -10.40 13.07
N LEU A 8 -5.78 -9.69 12.04
CA LEU A 8 -5.00 -9.12 10.93
C LEU A 8 -3.76 -8.31 11.40
N ILE A 9 -3.79 -7.87 12.67
CA ILE A 9 -2.82 -6.96 13.28
C ILE A 9 -1.61 -7.70 13.88
N LEU A 10 -1.71 -9.01 14.15
CA LEU A 10 -0.65 -9.76 14.87
C LEU A 10 0.29 -10.57 13.97
N GLY A 11 0.13 -10.50 12.65
CA GLY A 11 0.87 -11.31 11.68
C GLY A 11 1.79 -10.54 10.73
N LEU A 12 1.95 -9.23 10.89
CA LEU A 12 2.80 -8.45 9.98
C LEU A 12 4.27 -8.77 10.21
N TYR A 13 4.97 -9.05 9.12
CA TYR A 13 6.43 -9.07 9.12
C TYR A 13 6.98 -7.64 9.30
N LEU A 14 8.19 -7.52 9.84
CA LEU A 14 8.81 -6.21 10.13
C LEU A 14 8.94 -5.35 8.86
N ASP A 15 9.20 -5.98 7.72
CA ASP A 15 9.27 -5.33 6.41
C ASP A 15 7.91 -4.76 5.97
N GLU A 16 6.81 -5.45 6.29
CA GLU A 16 5.45 -5.01 5.96
C GLU A 16 5.03 -3.84 6.84
N LEU A 17 5.42 -3.87 8.11
CA LEU A 17 5.21 -2.77 9.04
C LEU A 17 6.02 -1.53 8.64
N ALA A 18 7.28 -1.72 8.21
CA ALA A 18 8.10 -0.64 7.69
C ALA A 18 7.48 -0.02 6.43
N LEU A 19 7.00 -0.87 5.52
CA LEU A 19 6.32 -0.39 4.30
C LEU A 19 5.03 0.37 4.63
N LEU A 20 4.23 -0.13 5.58
CA LEU A 20 3.04 0.57 6.07
C LEU A 20 3.40 1.92 6.69
N ALA A 21 4.45 1.97 7.51
CA ALA A 21 4.91 3.20 8.13
C ALA A 21 5.35 4.24 7.10
N VAL A 22 6.03 3.81 6.02
CA VAL A 22 6.39 4.70 4.90
C VAL A 22 5.14 5.20 4.17
N CYS A 23 4.16 4.32 3.90
CA CYS A 23 2.91 4.73 3.24
C CYS A 23 2.14 5.75 4.07
N LEU A 24 2.00 5.51 5.38
CA LEU A 24 1.37 6.46 6.30
C LEU A 24 2.12 7.79 6.36
N LEU A 25 3.44 7.77 6.30
CA LEU A 25 4.26 8.99 6.23
C LEU A 25 4.02 9.77 4.94
N LEU A 26 3.98 9.10 3.80
CA LEU A 26 3.72 9.73 2.51
C LEU A 26 2.32 10.36 2.48
N ASP A 27 1.28 9.61 2.87
CA ASP A 27 -0.09 10.14 2.96
C ASP A 27 -0.16 11.36 3.92
N PHE A 28 0.57 11.33 5.02
CA PHE A 28 0.59 12.45 5.97
C PHE A 28 1.30 13.67 5.39
N ILE A 29 2.39 13.47 4.65
CA ILE A 29 3.11 14.53 3.96
C ILE A 29 2.20 15.15 2.89
N GLU A 30 1.54 14.34 2.07
CA GLU A 30 0.58 14.82 1.06
C GLU A 30 -0.63 15.52 1.66
N TYR A 31 -1.05 15.16 2.86
CA TYR A 31 -2.09 15.91 3.56
C TYR A 31 -1.60 17.28 4.07
N LEU A 32 -0.34 17.36 4.52
CA LEU A 32 0.21 18.55 5.18
C LEU A 32 0.81 19.57 4.20
N ILE A 33 1.28 19.13 3.03
CA ILE A 33 2.04 19.92 2.06
C ILE A 33 1.18 20.86 1.18
N PRO A 34 0.01 20.47 0.64
CA PRO A 34 -0.83 21.32 -0.20
C PRO A 34 -1.19 22.68 0.43
N PRO A 35 -1.43 22.81 1.76
CA PRO A 35 -1.63 24.12 2.38
C PRO A 35 -0.32 24.87 2.71
N LEU A 36 0.85 24.22 2.72
CA LEU A 36 2.11 24.79 3.21
C LEU A 36 3.14 25.14 2.12
N LEU A 37 3.05 24.57 0.92
CA LEU A 37 4.07 24.66 -0.12
C LEU A 37 3.54 25.15 -1.46
N ALA A 38 4.45 25.72 -2.26
CA ALA A 38 4.17 26.17 -3.62
C ALA A 38 3.81 24.97 -4.53
N PRO A 39 2.92 25.16 -5.53
CA PRO A 39 2.40 24.09 -6.40
C PRO A 39 3.50 23.21 -7.02
N MET A 40 4.66 23.80 -7.33
CA MET A 40 5.81 23.11 -7.92
C MET A 40 6.40 22.01 -7.02
N VAL A 41 6.29 22.13 -5.70
CA VAL A 41 6.79 21.13 -4.75
C VAL A 41 5.82 19.96 -4.63
N GLY A 42 4.51 20.22 -4.75
CA GLY A 42 3.48 19.19 -4.84
C GLY A 42 3.72 18.27 -6.03
N ASP A 43 3.87 18.83 -7.24
CA ASP A 43 4.10 18.05 -8.46
C ASP A 43 5.31 17.10 -8.38
N ILE A 44 6.40 17.54 -7.72
CA ILE A 44 7.59 16.71 -7.51
C ILE A 44 7.28 15.58 -6.53
N LEU A 45 6.54 15.88 -5.46
CA LEU A 45 6.19 14.91 -4.43
C LEU A 45 5.28 13.83 -5.02
N ASP A 46 4.26 14.22 -5.80
CA ASP A 46 3.34 13.31 -6.48
C ASP A 46 4.10 12.36 -7.43
N PHE A 47 5.10 12.88 -8.16
CA PHE A 47 5.92 12.06 -9.03
C PHE A 47 6.79 11.07 -8.26
N VAL A 48 7.40 11.50 -7.14
CA VAL A 48 8.19 10.62 -6.28
C VAL A 48 7.31 9.55 -5.63
N GLY A 49 6.12 9.94 -5.17
CA GLY A 49 5.10 9.04 -4.64
C GLY A 49 4.69 7.98 -5.66
N LEU A 50 4.36 8.38 -6.89
CA LEU A 50 4.02 7.47 -7.97
C LEU A 50 5.14 6.46 -8.27
N VAL A 51 6.39 6.92 -8.36
CA VAL A 51 7.55 6.04 -8.59
C VAL A 51 7.70 5.05 -7.44
N PHE A 52 7.59 5.51 -6.19
CA PHE A 52 7.61 4.65 -5.02
C PHE A 52 6.50 3.60 -5.06
N ALA A 53 5.26 3.99 -5.36
CA ALA A 53 4.11 3.10 -5.41
C ALA A 53 4.28 1.99 -6.45
N VAL A 54 4.76 2.32 -7.64
CA VAL A 54 5.02 1.34 -8.70
C VAL A 54 6.16 0.40 -8.32
N LEU A 55 7.21 0.88 -7.67
CA LEU A 55 8.33 0.02 -7.23
C LEU A 55 7.93 -0.90 -6.07
N ALA A 56 7.17 -0.39 -5.09
CA ALA A 56 6.76 -1.14 -3.91
C ALA A 56 5.62 -2.13 -4.19
N PHE A 57 4.66 -1.74 -5.03
CA PHE A 57 3.40 -2.47 -5.21
C PHE A 57 3.16 -2.96 -6.65
N SER A 58 4.12 -2.74 -7.57
CA SER A 58 4.02 -3.13 -8.97
C SER A 58 2.75 -2.57 -9.62
N TRP A 59 1.92 -3.41 -10.25
CA TRP A 59 0.67 -2.99 -10.88
C TRP A 59 -0.33 -2.32 -9.93
N LEU A 60 -0.33 -2.69 -8.64
CA LEU A 60 -1.20 -2.03 -7.65
C LEU A 60 -0.77 -0.58 -7.38
N GLY A 61 0.50 -0.25 -7.62
CA GLY A 61 0.99 1.12 -7.53
C GLY A 61 0.28 2.09 -8.47
N PHE A 62 -0.31 1.61 -9.57
CA PHE A 62 -1.11 2.47 -10.45
C PHE A 62 -2.41 2.98 -9.81
N ILE A 63 -2.84 2.43 -8.67
CA ILE A 63 -3.97 2.96 -7.90
C ILE A 63 -3.68 4.39 -7.42
N THR A 64 -2.41 4.70 -7.13
CA THR A 64 -1.99 6.04 -6.70
C THR A 64 -2.04 7.06 -7.84
N LEU A 65 -2.24 6.66 -9.11
CA LEU A 65 -2.55 7.62 -10.19
C LEU A 65 -3.84 8.42 -9.93
N LEU A 66 -4.72 7.93 -9.05
CA LEU A 66 -5.89 8.67 -8.62
C LEU A 66 -5.49 9.98 -7.91
N GLU A 67 -4.30 10.08 -7.30
CA GLU A 67 -3.76 11.31 -6.70
C GLU A 67 -3.40 12.37 -7.75
N LEU A 68 -3.25 12.02 -9.03
CA LEU A 68 -3.07 13.05 -10.07
C LEU A 68 -4.38 13.73 -10.45
N ILE A 69 -5.52 13.22 -9.96
CA ILE A 69 -6.84 13.79 -10.23
C ILE A 69 -7.14 14.81 -9.12
N PRO A 70 -7.24 16.11 -9.45
CA PRO A 70 -7.46 17.13 -8.43
C PRO A 70 -8.72 16.84 -7.62
N GLY A 71 -8.57 16.80 -6.30
CA GLY A 71 -9.64 16.50 -5.35
C GLY A 71 -9.69 15.05 -4.85
N PHE A 72 -8.88 14.15 -5.42
CA PHE A 72 -8.67 12.80 -4.89
C PHE A 72 -7.45 12.72 -3.95
N ASP A 73 -6.61 13.76 -3.93
CA ASP A 73 -5.39 13.93 -3.10
C ASP A 73 -5.66 13.94 -1.58
N VAL A 74 -6.94 13.99 -1.18
CA VAL A 74 -7.35 13.92 0.24
C VAL A 74 -7.39 12.48 0.75
N LEU A 75 -7.44 11.51 -0.17
CA LEU A 75 -7.47 10.10 0.20
C LEU A 75 -6.06 9.61 0.54
N PRO A 76 -5.88 8.80 1.59
CA PRO A 76 -4.60 8.20 1.92
C PRO A 76 -4.32 7.04 0.94
N SER A 77 -4.00 7.39 -0.30
CA SER A 77 -3.97 6.45 -1.42
C SER A 77 -2.82 5.46 -1.28
N PHE A 78 -1.68 5.85 -0.68
CA PHE A 78 -0.59 4.93 -0.37
C PHE A 78 -1.01 3.88 0.65
N THR A 79 -1.69 4.28 1.73
CA THR A 79 -2.21 3.35 2.74
C THR A 79 -3.27 2.42 2.15
N ILE A 80 -4.18 2.94 1.30
CA ILE A 80 -5.18 2.10 0.63
C ILE A 80 -4.51 1.09 -0.32
N THR A 81 -3.49 1.53 -1.05
CA THR A 81 -2.70 0.68 -1.95
C THR A 81 -1.97 -0.41 -1.16
N TRP A 82 -1.33 -0.05 -0.05
CA TRP A 82 -0.69 -0.99 0.85
C TRP A 82 -1.69 -2.02 1.39
N PHE A 83 -2.86 -1.58 1.84
CA PHE A 83 -3.89 -2.46 2.40
C PHE A 83 -4.39 -3.46 1.35
N THR A 84 -4.60 -2.98 0.12
CA THR A 84 -5.00 -3.82 -1.02
C THR A 84 -3.92 -4.85 -1.34
N TRP A 85 -2.66 -4.41 -1.38
CA TRP A 85 -1.52 -5.29 -1.61
C TRP A 85 -1.39 -6.36 -0.52
N TYR A 86 -1.52 -5.97 0.75
CA TYR A 86 -1.42 -6.88 1.89
C TYR A 86 -2.48 -7.99 1.81
N LEU A 87 -3.74 -7.64 1.54
CA LEU A 87 -4.82 -8.62 1.37
C LEU A 87 -4.58 -9.57 0.19
N MET A 88 -4.05 -9.06 -0.93
CA MET A 88 -3.73 -9.90 -2.09
C MET A 88 -2.55 -10.83 -1.81
N ARG A 89 -1.54 -10.38 -1.08
CA ARG A 89 -0.39 -11.18 -0.68
C ARG A 89 -0.79 -12.31 0.25
N GLU A 90 -1.61 -12.04 1.26
CA GLU A 90 -2.09 -13.07 2.21
C GLU A 90 -2.79 -14.21 1.47
N ARG A 91 -3.65 -13.89 0.49
CA ARG A 91 -4.32 -14.89 -0.37
C ARG A 91 -3.35 -15.70 -1.22
N ARG A 92 -2.29 -15.08 -1.74
CA ARG A 92 -1.26 -15.79 -2.53
C ARG A 92 -0.46 -16.75 -1.65
N LEU A 93 -0.06 -16.32 -0.45
CA LEU A 93 0.65 -17.13 0.51
C LEU A 93 -0.18 -18.34 0.96
N GLU A 94 -1.47 -18.16 1.26
CA GLU A 94 -2.37 -19.27 1.58
C GLU A 94 -2.45 -20.29 0.43
N ALA A 95 -2.63 -19.82 -0.81
CA ALA A 95 -2.69 -20.68 -1.99
C ALA A 95 -1.37 -21.41 -2.28
N GLU A 96 -0.22 -20.77 -2.05
CA GLU A 96 1.10 -21.40 -2.19
C GLU A 96 1.31 -22.48 -1.12
N LEU A 97 0.95 -22.19 0.13
CA LEU A 97 1.04 -23.13 1.23
C LEU A 97 0.17 -24.38 0.98
N GLU A 98 -1.05 -24.20 0.47
CA GLU A 98 -1.93 -25.32 0.09
C GLU A 98 -1.32 -26.19 -1.01
N ARG A 99 -0.75 -25.57 -2.06
CA ARG A 99 -0.07 -26.31 -3.15
C ARG A 99 1.15 -27.08 -2.68
N GLU A 100 1.92 -26.52 -1.74
CA GLU A 100 3.03 -27.24 -1.14
C GLU A 100 2.51 -28.44 -0.35
N LEU A 101 1.49 -28.25 0.48
CA LEU A 101 0.88 -29.34 1.26
C LEU A 101 0.35 -30.48 0.37
N GLU A 102 -0.23 -30.16 -0.78
CA GLU A 102 -0.64 -31.14 -1.78
C GLU A 102 0.54 -31.90 -2.40
N ARG A 103 1.69 -31.23 -2.59
CA ARG A 103 2.91 -31.85 -3.13
C ARG A 103 3.55 -32.85 -2.16
N TRP A 104 3.38 -32.64 -0.85
CA TRP A 104 3.92 -33.53 0.19
C TRP A 104 2.99 -34.71 0.54
N LYS A 105 1.76 -34.73 0.00
CA LYS A 105 0.80 -35.84 0.14
C LYS A 105 1.01 -36.90 -0.93
#